data_AF-A0A8I2FWA6-F1
#
_entry.id   AF-A0A8I2FWA6-F1
#
_cell.length_a   1.000
_cell.length_b   1.000
_cell.length_c   1.000
_cell.angle_alpha   90.00
_cell.angle_beta   90.00
_cell.angle_gamma   90.00
#
_symmetry.space_group_name_H-M   'P 1'
#
loop_
_entity.id
_entity.type
_entity.pdbx_description
1 polymer ?
#
loop_
_entity_poly.entity_id
_entity_poly.type
_entity_poly.pdbx_seq_one_letter_code
_entity_poly.pdbx_strand_id
1 'polypeptide(L)' 'MNAVTFEALAQKFENLPERDKKTVFDFIEFLSRKRKPRKEKIDKKKILLGMSYWSDEDITILEDIRKDMNKWQPEAF' A
#
# COMPACT_ATOMS: atom_id res chain seq x y z
N MET A 1 -4.97 -28.99 20.06
CA MET A 1 -4.58 -28.72 18.66
C MET A 1 -3.10 -29.07 18.54
N ASN A 2 -2.75 -30.12 17.79
CA ASN A 2 -1.34 -30.51 17.64
C ASN A 2 -0.66 -29.49 16.72
N ALA A 3 0.17 -28.62 17.31
CA ALA A 3 1.01 -27.73 16.53
C ALA A 3 2.04 -28.58 15.78
N VAL A 4 1.95 -28.61 14.46
CA VAL A 4 2.97 -29.28 13.65
C VAL A 4 4.23 -28.44 13.72
N THR A 5 5.29 -28.99 14.31
CA THR A 5 6.59 -28.32 14.40
C THR A 5 7.26 -28.27 13.03
N PHE A 6 8.11 -27.26 12.81
CA PHE A 6 8.83 -27.10 11.54
C PHE A 6 9.68 -28.33 11.20
N GLU A 7 10.35 -28.90 12.20
CA GLU A 7 11.19 -30.10 12.08
C GLU A 7 10.38 -31.31 11.57
N ALA A 8 9.17 -31.52 12.10
CA ALA A 8 8.29 -32.58 11.65
C ALA A 8 7.79 -32.38 10.21
N LEU A 9 7.73 -31.13 9.74
CA LEU A 9 7.32 -30.78 8.38
C LEU A 9 8.48 -30.97 7.39
N ALA A 10 9.71 -30.61 7.79
CA ALA A 10 10.92 -30.82 7.02
C ALA A 10 11.19 -32.32 6.78
N GLN A 11 11.10 -33.15 7.83
CA GLN A 11 11.25 -34.60 7.70
C GLN A 11 10.19 -35.23 6.79
N LYS A 12 8.95 -34.75 6.82
CA LYS A 12 7.90 -35.22 5.92
C LYS A 12 8.18 -34.84 4.47
N PHE A 13 8.78 -33.68 4.22
CA PHE A 13 9.13 -33.24 2.88
C PHE A 13 10.32 -34.01 2.29
N GLU A 14 11.33 -34.32 3.09
CA GLU A 14 12.49 -35.11 2.64
C GLU A 14 12.10 -36.53 2.21
N ASN A 15 11.16 -37.14 2.92
CA ASN A 15 10.65 -38.49 2.65
C ASN A 15 9.68 -38.59 1.45
N LEU A 16 9.38 -37.49 0.76
CA LEU A 16 8.50 -37.51 -0.41
C LEU A 16 9.24 -37.97 -1.68
N PRO A 17 8.53 -38.64 -2.61
CA PRO A 17 9.02 -38.84 -3.97
C PRO A 17 9.28 -37.49 -4.68
N GLU A 18 10.24 -37.43 -5.59
CA GLU A 18 10.60 -36.18 -6.30
C GLU A 18 9.42 -35.53 -7.05
N ARG A 19 8.48 -36.34 -7.56
CA ARG A 19 7.24 -35.86 -8.18
C ARG A 19 6.37 -35.08 -7.20
N ASP A 20 6.29 -35.54 -5.95
CA ASP A 20 5.43 -34.96 -4.94
C ASP A 20 6.10 -33.74 -4.28
N LYS A 21 7.44 -33.73 -4.17
CA LYS A 21 8.21 -32.55 -3.78
C LYS A 21 7.94 -31.36 -4.71
N LYS A 22 7.91 -31.60 -6.02
CA LYS A 22 7.57 -30.56 -7.00
C LYS A 22 6.18 -30.00 -6.77
N THR A 23 5.20 -30.88 -6.53
CA THR A 23 3.81 -30.48 -6.25
C THR A 23 3.71 -29.60 -4.98
N VAL A 24 4.45 -29.94 -3.93
CA VAL A 24 4.52 -29.13 -2.70
C VAL A 24 5.18 -27.78 -2.98
N PHE A 25 6.23 -27.75 -3.80
CA PHE A 25 6.91 -26.52 -4.18
C PHE A 25 5.99 -25.58 -4.96
N ASP A 26 5.29 -26.10 -5.96
CA ASP A 26 4.31 -25.36 -6.77
C ASP A 26 3.18 -24.80 -5.89
N PHE A 27 2.75 -25.55 -4.87
CA PHE A 27 1.75 -25.10 -3.91
C PHE A 27 2.25 -23.98 -2.99
N ILE A 28 3.49 -24.07 -2.48
CA ILE A 28 4.11 -23.01 -1.67
C ILE A 28 4.28 -21.73 -2.51
N GLU A 29 4.67 -21.88 -3.78
CA GLU A 29 4.81 -20.77 -4.71
C GLU A 29 3.44 -20.10 -4.95
N PHE A 30 2.39 -20.89 -5.19
CA PHE A 30 1.02 -20.39 -5.32
C PHE A 30 0.57 -19.61 -4.08
N LEU A 31 0.82 -20.13 -2.88
CA LEU A 31 0.49 -19.43 -1.64
C LEU A 31 1.27 -18.12 -1.47
N SER A 32 2.54 -18.12 -1.87
CA SER A 32 3.41 -16.94 -1.80
C SER A 32 2.94 -15.85 -2.78
N ARG A 33 2.53 -16.24 -3.98
CA ARG A 33 1.94 -15.33 -4.98
C ARG A 33 0.59 -14.76 -4.54
N LYS A 34 -0.19 -15.52 -3.75
CA LYS A 34 -1.48 -15.07 -3.18
C LYS A 34 -1.35 -14.16 -1.96
N ARG A 35 -0.17 -14.08 -1.34
CA ARG A 35 0.13 -13.05 -0.34
C ARG A 35 0.23 -11.71 -1.07
N LYS A 36 -0.91 -11.01 -1.19
CA LYS A 36 -0.89 -9.57 -1.54
C LYS A 36 0.14 -8.91 -0.62
N PRO A 37 1.01 -8.01 -1.12
CA PRO A 37 1.86 -7.22 -0.24
C PRO A 37 0.93 -6.66 0.82
N ARG A 38 1.30 -6.86 2.09
CA ARG A 38 0.55 -6.35 3.23
C ARG A 38 0.36 -4.88 2.93
N LYS A 39 -0.83 -4.48 2.46
CA LYS A 39 -1.10 -3.07 2.19
C LYS A 39 -0.82 -2.43 3.53
N GLU A 40 0.23 -1.61 3.61
CA GLU A 40 0.37 -0.71 4.74
C GLU A 40 -1.03 -0.11 4.91
N LYS A 41 -1.57 -0.22 6.12
CA LYS A 41 -2.84 0.42 6.43
C LYS A 41 -2.55 1.91 6.27
N ILE A 42 -2.77 2.41 5.05
CA ILE A 42 -2.76 3.83 4.76
C ILE A 42 -3.76 4.41 5.75
N ASP A 43 -3.26 5.17 6.71
CA ASP A 43 -4.07 5.81 7.71
C ASP A 43 -4.84 6.93 7.01
N LYS A 44 -5.99 6.56 6.44
CA LYS A 44 -6.87 7.46 5.69
C LYS A 44 -7.29 8.65 6.55
N LYS A 45 -7.35 8.48 7.88
CA LYS A 45 -7.65 9.56 8.82
C LYS A 45 -6.49 10.55 8.89
N LYS A 46 -5.24 10.08 8.90
CA LYS A 46 -4.05 10.93 8.84
C LYS A 46 -3.94 11.70 7.52
N ILE A 47 -4.27 11.06 6.39
CA ILE A 47 -4.33 11.73 5.08
C ILE A 47 -5.45 12.77 5.06
N LEU A 48 -6.66 12.42 5.52
CA LEU A 48 -7.79 13.34 5.54
C LEU A 48 -7.52 14.56 6.45
N LEU A 49 -6.90 14.34 7.61
CA LEU A 49 -6.49 15.42 8.53
C LEU A 49 -5.38 16.29 7.92
N GLY A 50 -4.44 15.68 7.18
CA GLY A 50 -3.41 16.41 6.42
C GLY A 50 -3.99 17.22 5.26
N MET A 51 -5.05 16.74 4.60
CA MET A 51 -5.75 17.47 3.53
C MET A 51 -6.66 18.59 4.05
N SER A 52 -7.07 18.54 5.33
CA SER A 52 -7.93 19.57 5.93
C SER A 52 -7.19 20.76 6.53
N TYR A 53 -5.87 20.69 6.60
CA TYR A 53 -5.03 21.78 7.11
C TYR A 53 -4.41 22.48 5.91
N TRP A 54 -5.05 23.56 5.46
CA TRP A 54 -4.37 24.52 4.58
C TRP A 54 -3.15 25.01 5.34
N SER A 55 -1.95 24.81 4.79
CA SER A 55 -0.77 25.38 5.43
C SER A 55 -0.81 26.90 5.28
N ASP A 56 -0.04 27.61 6.10
CA ASP A 56 0.10 29.07 5.94
C ASP A 56 0.64 29.40 4.54
N GLU A 57 1.45 28.52 3.92
CA GLU A 57 1.88 28.68 2.54
C GLU A 57 0.71 28.57 1.55
N ASP A 58 -0.18 27.59 1.71
CA ASP A 58 -1.35 27.45 0.84
C ASP A 58 -2.27 28.69 0.90
N ILE A 59 -2.39 29.29 2.09
CA ILE A 59 -3.15 30.53 2.29
C ILE A 59 -2.48 31.69 1.57
N THR A 60 -1.16 31.85 1.68
CA THR A 60 -0.43 32.92 0.98
C THR A 60 -0.54 32.82 -0.54
N ILE A 61 -0.48 31.61 -1.09
CA ILE A 61 -0.65 31.38 -2.54
C ILE A 61 -2.04 31.83 -2.99
N LEU A 62 -3.09 31.52 -2.23
CA LEU A 62 -4.45 31.96 -2.53
C LEU A 62 -4.61 33.48 -2.45
N GLU A 63 -3.98 34.14 -1.48
CA GLU A 63 -4.03 35.59 -1.36
C GLU A 63 -3.36 36.30 -2.54
N ASP A 64 -2.24 35.76 -3.03
CA ASP A 64 -1.55 36.33 -4.19
C ASP A 64 -2.34 36.14 -5.48
N ILE A 65 -2.92 34.95 -5.70
CA ILE A 65 -3.84 34.72 -6.83
C ILE A 65 -5.03 35.71 -6.76
N ARG A 66 -5.60 35.92 -5.58
CA ARG A 66 -6.69 36.90 -5.39
C ARG A 66 -6.27 38.32 -5.77
N LYS A 67 -5.06 38.75 -5.37
CA LYS A 67 -4.54 40.08 -5.75
C LYS A 67 -4.39 40.20 -7.27
N ASP A 68 -3.92 39.16 -7.92
CA ASP A 68 -3.71 39.16 -9.37
C ASP A 68 -5.04 39.15 -10.14
N MET A 69 -6.02 38.38 -9.68
CA MET A 69 -7.38 38.42 -10.23
C MET A 69 -8.04 39.80 -10.07
N ASN A 70 -7.83 40.49 -8.95
CA ASN A 70 -8.39 41.83 -8.74
C ASN A 70 -7.73 42.91 -9.61
N LYS A 71 -6.49 42.68 -10.06
CA LYS A 71 -5.80 43.54 -11.02
C LYS A 71 -6.18 43.22 -12.46
N TRP A 72 -6.84 42.09 -12.70
CA TRP A 72 -7.29 41.73 -14.02
C TRP A 72 -8.39 42.71 -14.44
N GLN A 73 -8.04 43.64 -15.32
CA GLN A 73 -9.00 44.47 -16.03
C GLN A 73 -9.48 43.67 -17.23
N PRO A 74 -10.74 43.20 -17.27
CA PRO A 74 -11.27 42.59 -18.47
C PRO A 74 -11.22 43.63 -19.59
N GLU A 75 -10.73 43.22 -20.76
CA GLU A 75 -10.74 44.07 -21.95
C GLU A 75 -12.17 44.52 -22.22
N ALA A 76 -12.40 45.84 -22.27
CA ALA A 76 -13.69 46.40 -22.61
C ALA A 76 -13.98 46.07 -24.08
N PHE A 77 -15.05 45.30 -24.32
CA PHE A 77 -15.63 45.09 -25.65
C PHE A 77 -16.41 46.31 -26.11
#